data_AF-A0A3C0N4B1-F1
#
_entry.id   AF-A0A3C0N4B1-F1
#
_cell.length_a   1.000
_cell.length_b   1.000
_cell.length_c   1.000
_cell.angle_alpha   90.00
_cell.angle_beta   90.00
_cell.angle_gamma   90.00
#
_symmetry.space_group_name_H-M   'P 1'
#
loop_
_entity.id
_entity.type
_entity.pdbx_description
1 polymer ?
#
loop_
_entity_poly.entity_id
_entity_poly.type
_entity_poly.pdbx_seq_one_letter_code
_entity_poly.pdbx_strand_id
1 'polypeptide(L)'
;GIRDVIGGRTGSYERLFEKGQQDAIAELQQRAQRLGADAVIGIEIDTGTINVDQKGALLLITAVGTAVKLGSNLRGQPTRL
;
A
#
# COMPACT_ATOMS: atom_id res chain seq x y z
N GLY A 1 27.18 4.76 -24.16
CA GLY A 1 26.81 3.43 -24.64
C GLY A 1 25.31 3.30 -24.56
N ILE A 2 24.65 3.13 -25.71
CA ILE A 2 23.22 2.85 -25.79
C ILE A 2 23.08 1.33 -25.64
N ARG A 3 22.95 0.84 -24.39
CA ARG A 3 22.55 -0.56 -24.09
C ARG A 3 22.32 -0.95 -22.62
N ASP A 4 22.11 -0.01 -21.69
CA ASP A 4 21.57 -0.38 -20.36
C ASP A 4 20.04 -0.29 -20.29
N VAL A 5 19.41 0.08 -21.41
CA VAL A 5 17.97 0.10 -21.62
C VAL A 5 17.57 -1.25 -22.20
N ILE A 6 16.61 -1.93 -21.56
CA ILE A 6 15.92 -3.19 -21.94
C ILE A 6 16.37 -4.43 -21.11
N GLY A 7 15.67 -4.66 -19.99
CA GLY A 7 15.19 -6.01 -19.65
C GLY A 7 15.48 -6.54 -18.24
N GLY A 8 16.75 -6.69 -17.85
CA GLY A 8 17.11 -7.54 -16.70
C GLY A 8 17.06 -6.86 -15.33
N ARG A 9 17.55 -5.61 -15.25
CA ARG A 9 17.58 -4.84 -14.00
C ARG A 9 16.29 -4.07 -13.75
N THR A 10 15.67 -3.53 -14.80
CA THR A 10 14.39 -2.81 -14.70
C THR A 10 13.29 -3.72 -14.17
N GLY A 11 13.08 -4.92 -14.76
CA GLY A 11 12.05 -5.84 -14.29
C GLY A 11 12.31 -6.43 -12.90
N SER A 12 13.57 -6.51 -12.46
CA SER A 12 13.88 -6.99 -11.11
C SER A 12 13.67 -5.89 -10.06
N TYR A 13 13.99 -4.64 -10.38
CA TYR A 13 13.64 -3.49 -9.55
C TYR A 13 12.13 -3.26 -9.50
N GLU A 14 11.44 -3.26 -10.64
CA GLU A 14 9.99 -3.11 -10.73
C GLU A 14 9.25 -4.16 -9.88
N ARG A 15 9.66 -5.43 -9.96
CA ARG A 15 9.10 -6.50 -9.11
C ARG A 15 9.33 -6.27 -7.61
N LEU A 16 10.48 -5.72 -7.23
CA LEU A 16 10.78 -5.40 -5.83
C LEU A 16 9.89 -4.25 -5.34
N PHE A 17 9.70 -3.23 -6.16
CA PHE A 17 8.78 -2.12 -5.90
C PHE A 17 7.33 -2.60 -5.77
N GLU A 18 6.86 -3.40 -6.73
CA GLU A 18 5.52 -3.96 -6.74
C GLU A 18 5.27 -4.78 -5.47
N LYS A 19 6.20 -5.68 -5.14
CA LYS A 19 6.14 -6.48 -3.91
C LYS A 19 6.09 -5.59 -2.66
N GLY A 20 6.97 -4.59 -2.58
CA GLY A 20 7.01 -3.71 -1.42
C GLY A 20 5.73 -2.85 -1.26
N GLN A 21 5.11 -2.43 -2.37
CA GLN A 21 3.81 -1.75 -2.33
C GLN A 21 2.70 -2.69 -1.83
N GLN A 22 2.67 -3.93 -2.31
CA GLN A 22 1.72 -4.94 -1.84
C GLN A 22 1.91 -5.21 -0.34
N ASP A 23 3.15 -5.36 0.12
CA ASP A 23 3.48 -5.59 1.52
C ASP A 23 3.01 -4.40 2.41
N ALA A 24 3.23 -3.15 1.96
CA ALA A 24 2.78 -1.94 2.68
C ALA A 24 1.25 -1.84 2.77
N ILE A 25 0.53 -2.15 1.68
CA ILE A 25 -0.94 -2.19 1.68
C ILE A 25 -1.46 -3.29 2.60
N ALA A 26 -0.85 -4.48 2.55
CA ALA A 26 -1.22 -5.59 3.42
C ALA A 26 -1.05 -5.22 4.90
N GLU A 27 0.00 -4.48 5.24
CA GLU A 27 0.21 -4.00 6.60
C GLU A 27 -0.86 -2.99 7.04
N LEU A 28 -1.26 -2.04 6.17
CA LEU A 28 -2.38 -1.14 6.44
C LEU A 28 -3.68 -1.90 6.69
N GLN A 29 -3.97 -2.93 5.88
CA GLN A 29 -5.14 -3.79 6.05
C GLN A 29 -5.11 -4.51 7.39
N GLN A 30 -3.99 -5.13 7.75
CA GLN A 30 -3.86 -5.82 9.04
C GLN A 30 -4.00 -4.85 10.23
N ARG A 31 -3.43 -3.64 10.14
CA ARG A 31 -3.59 -2.60 11.17
C ARG A 31 -5.06 -2.19 11.30
N ALA A 32 -5.75 -1.96 10.19
CA ALA A 32 -7.17 -1.60 10.19
C ALA A 32 -8.07 -2.72 10.73
N GLN A 33 -7.80 -3.97 10.37
CA GLN A 33 -8.50 -5.14 10.91
C GLN A 33 -8.36 -5.24 12.43
N ARG A 34 -7.16 -4.99 12.98
CA ARG A 34 -6.95 -4.94 14.43
C ARG A 34 -7.75 -3.84 15.13
N LEU A 35 -8.11 -2.78 14.41
CA LEU A 35 -8.98 -1.71 14.90
C LEU A 35 -10.48 -2.02 14.71
N GLY A 36 -10.83 -3.17 14.14
CA GLY A 36 -12.22 -3.54 13.83
C GLY A 36 -12.83 -2.78 12.65
N ALA A 37 -12.00 -2.10 11.85
CA ALA A 37 -12.43 -1.40 10.65
C ALA A 37 -12.79 -2.38 9.52
N ASP A 38 -13.65 -1.93 8.61
CA ASP A 38 -14.06 -2.70 7.43
C ASP A 38 -13.22 -2.35 6.19
N ALA A 39 -12.67 -1.13 6.15
CA ALA A 39 -11.90 -0.64 5.02
C ALA A 39 -10.83 0.39 5.46
N VAL A 40 -9.87 0.63 4.58
CA VAL A 40 -8.95 1.78 4.63
C VAL A 40 -9.23 2.65 3.40
N ILE A 41 -9.52 3.92 3.61
CA ILE A 41 -9.85 4.88 2.55
C ILE A 41 -8.86 6.03 2.51
N GLY A 42 -8.82 6.73 1.37
CA GLY A 42 -7.90 7.85 1.16
C GLY A 42 -6.45 7.41 1.29
N ILE A 43 -6.10 6.28 0.66
CA ILE A 43 -4.75 5.74 0.72
C ILE A 43 -3.82 6.61 -0.14
N GLU A 44 -2.69 6.99 0.43
CA GLU A 44 -1.55 7.62 -0.26
C GLU A 44 -0.33 6.72 -0.07
N ILE A 45 0.42 6.54 -1.16
CA ILE A 45 1.63 5.72 -1.19
C ILE A 45 2.77 6.56 -1.72
N ASP A 46 3.79 6.73 -0.91
CA ASP A 46 5.01 7.43 -1.25
C ASP A 46 6.17 6.44 -1.35
N THR A 47 6.99 6.64 -2.38
CA THR A 47 8.21 5.85 -2.59
C THR A 47 9.41 6.78 -2.62
N GLY A 48 10.45 6.42 -1.90
CA GLY A 48 11.71 7.15 -1.86
C GLY A 48 12.89 6.22 -1.80
N THR A 49 14.08 6.75 -2.08
CA THR A 49 15.32 5.98 -1.98
C THR A 49 16.25 6.67 -1.00
N ILE A 50 16.76 5.91 -0.03
CA ILE A 50 17.78 6.39 0.90
C ILE A 50 19.13 5.83 0.42
N ASN A 51 20.03 6.72 0.03
CA ASN A 51 21.40 6.33 -0.30
C ASN A 51 22.17 6.03 0.98
N VAL A 52 22.70 4.80 1.09
CA VAL A 52 23.52 4.34 2.21
C VAL A 52 24.97 4.32 1.74
N ASP A 53 25.61 5.48 1.76
CA ASP A 53 27.00 5.71 1.33
C ASP A 53 27.37 4.94 0.05
N GLN A 54 28.51 4.25 0.05
CA GLN A 54 28.97 3.39 -1.05
C GLN A 54 28.33 2.00 -1.03
N LYS A 55 27.49 1.70 -0.03
CA LYS A 55 26.94 0.34 0.19
C LYS A 55 25.68 0.06 -0.65
N GLY A 56 25.03 1.10 -1.15
CA GLY A 56 23.87 0.98 -2.05
C GLY A 56 22.73 1.91 -1.65
N ALA A 57 21.54 1.62 -2.15
CA ALA A 57 20.34 2.41 -1.91
C ALA A 57 19.25 1.51 -1.31
N LEU A 58 18.60 1.98 -0.24
CA LEU A 58 17.43 1.35 0.34
C LEU A 58 16.18 1.94 -0.29
N LEU A 59 15.25 1.07 -0.68
CA LEU A 59 13.93 1.48 -1.10
C LEU A 59 13.05 1.69 0.14
N LEU A 60 12.52 2.89 0.30
CA LEU A 60 11.52 3.23 1.30
C LEU A 60 10.15 3.33 0.62
N ILE A 61 9.19 2.58 1.14
CA ILE A 61 7.79 2.65 0.72
C ILE A 61 6.97 2.98 1.96
N THR A 62 6.24 4.08 1.91
CA THR A 62 5.35 4.53 2.98
C THR A 62 3.93 4.50 2.44
N ALA A 63 3.02 3.90 3.18
CA ALA A 63 1.60 3.93 2.87
C ALA A 63 0.83 4.48 4.08
N VAL A 64 -0.05 5.43 3.83
CA VAL A 64 -0.93 6.04 4.83
C VAL A 64 -2.37 5.99 4.36
N GLY A 65 -3.31 6.02 5.30
CA GLY A 65 -4.74 5.99 4.99
C GLY A 65 -5.60 6.02 6.25
N THR A 66 -6.92 6.12 6.06
CA THR A 66 -7.88 6.22 7.16
C THR A 66 -8.67 4.92 7.30
N ALA A 67 -8.55 4.24 8.43
CA ALA A 67 -9.37 3.07 8.74
C ALA A 67 -10.81 3.50 9.09
N VAL A 68 -11.81 2.87 8.47
CA VAL A 68 -13.23 3.25 8.63
C VAL A 68 -14.12 2.03 8.89
N LYS A 69 -15.19 2.26 9.65
CA LYS A 69 -16.32 1.33 9.80
C LYS A 69 -17.42 1.72 8.83
N LEU A 70 -17.91 0.78 8.04
CA LEU A 70 -19.02 1.01 7.14
C LEU A 70 -20.32 0.87 7.93
N GLY A 71 -21.17 1.90 7.89
CA GLY A 71 -22.52 1.80 8.43
C GLY A 71 -23.32 0.75 7.67
N SER A 72 -24.07 -0.10 8.37
CA SER A 72 -25.05 -0.97 7.73
C SER A 72 -26.19 -0.11 7.20
N ASN A 73 -26.44 -0.15 5.88
CA ASN A 73 -27.64 0.45 5.30
C ASN A 73 -28.86 -0.32 5.83
N LEU A 74 -29.55 0.24 6.83
CA LEU A 74 -30.86 -0.23 7.30
C LEU A 74 -31.96 0.13 6.29
N ARG A 75 -31.84 -0.31 5.02
CA ARG A 75 -32.97 -0.32 4.10
C ARG A 75 -33.74 -1.62 4.31
N GLY A 76 -34.66 -1.62 5.28
CA GLY A 76 -35.59 -2.74 5.43
C GLY A 76 -36.25 -2.98 6.79
N GLN A 77 -36.22 -2.06 7.77
CA GLN A 77 -37.12 -2.23 8.92
C GLN A 77 -38.51 -1.68 8.54
N PRO A 78 -39.53 -2.53 8.34
CA PRO A 78 -40.90 -2.05 8.24
C PRO A 78 -41.26 -1.36 9.57
N THR A 79 -41.69 -0.11 9.48
CA THR A 79 -42.27 0.64 10.59
C THR A 79 -43.41 -0.20 11.16
N ARG A 80 -43.21 -0.78 12.33
CA ARG A 80 -44.31 -1.39 13.09
C ARG A 80 -45.18 -0.23 13.58
N LEU A 81 -46.32 -0.06 12.92
CA LEU A 81 -47.48 0.64 13.46
C LEU A 81 -48.10 -0.19 14.59
#